data_AF-A0A7W5J6N7-F1
#
_entry.id   AF-A0A7W5J6N7-F1
#
_cell.length_a   1.000
_cell.length_b   1.000
_cell.length_c   1.000
_cell.angle_alpha   90.00
_cell.angle_beta   90.00
_cell.angle_gamma   90.00
#
_symmetry.space_group_name_H-M   'P 1'
#
loop_
_entity.id
_entity.type
_entity.pdbx_description
1 polymer ?
#
loop_
_entity_poly.entity_id
_entity_poly.type
_entity_poly.pdbx_seq_one_letter_code
_entity_poly.pdbx_strand_id
1 'polypeptide(L)'
;MKRWQSNRRAILAEVFVPGMTVREAADALAMALGTSFSIATVRNDLLEIGLTPANGTERRRVATKSRREEVMTRMLAGESPRAIAQQLHVAVDRVKSDIQALVAEGELPAEMIARAFAMRQIDALARYMSVLSPDAQAAYEKLRMAVSIR
;
A
#
# COMPACT_ATOMS: atom_id res chain seq x y z
N MET A 1 -26.57 34.43 -14.36
CA MET A 1 -26.08 33.04 -14.41
C MET A 1 -26.88 32.25 -15.44
N LYS A 2 -26.23 31.47 -16.30
CA LYS A 2 -26.97 30.62 -17.26
C LYS A 2 -27.60 29.46 -16.49
N ARG A 3 -28.90 29.18 -16.71
CA ARG A 3 -29.72 28.18 -15.98
C ARG A 3 -29.06 26.80 -15.83
N TRP A 4 -28.24 26.39 -16.81
CA TRP A 4 -27.50 25.13 -16.79
C TRP A 4 -26.33 25.10 -15.78
N GLN A 5 -25.71 26.24 -15.46
CA GLN A 5 -24.66 26.33 -14.44
C GLN A 5 -25.21 26.14 -13.03
N SER A 6 -26.40 26.71 -12.75
CA SER A 6 -27.09 26.52 -11.48
C SER A 6 -27.49 25.06 -11.26
N ASN A 7 -27.98 24.39 -12.31
CA ASN A 7 -28.34 22.97 -12.24
C ASN A 7 -27.10 22.09 -11.99
N ARG A 8 -25.99 22.39 -12.67
CA ARG A 8 -24.72 21.65 -12.49
C ARG A 8 -24.20 21.74 -11.04
N ARG A 9 -24.21 22.93 -10.45
CA ARG A 9 -23.72 23.14 -9.07
C ARG A 9 -24.60 22.48 -8.02
N ALA A 10 -25.92 22.51 -8.22
CA ALA A 10 -26.86 21.82 -7.35
C ALA A 10 -26.60 20.30 -7.36
N ILE A 11 -26.51 19.71 -8.55
CA ILE A 11 -26.23 18.27 -8.70
C ILE A 11 -24.83 17.93 -8.17
N LEU A 12 -23.82 18.79 -8.40
CA LEU A 12 -22.49 18.59 -7.84
C LEU A 12 -22.50 18.57 -6.31
N ALA A 13 -23.31 19.41 -5.66
CA ALA A 13 -23.46 19.40 -4.21
C ALA A 13 -24.14 18.13 -3.68
N GLU A 14 -25.04 17.53 -4.46
CA GLU A 14 -25.72 16.28 -4.12
C GLU A 14 -24.80 15.06 -4.26
N VAL A 15 -23.97 15.02 -5.30
CA VAL A 15 -23.09 13.85 -5.56
C VAL A 15 -21.75 13.92 -4.84
N PHE A 16 -21.34 15.09 -4.36
CA PHE A 16 -20.06 15.27 -3.70
C PHE A 16 -20.08 14.66 -2.29
N VAL A 17 -19.14 13.76 -2.02
CA VAL A 17 -18.95 13.17 -0.70
C VAL A 17 -17.64 13.71 -0.10
N PRO A 18 -17.62 14.07 1.20
CA PRO A 18 -16.40 14.49 1.88
C PRO A 18 -15.26 13.52 1.66
N GLY A 19 -14.11 14.07 1.30
CA GLY A 19 -12.93 13.29 0.99
C GLY A 19 -12.79 12.91 -0.47
N MET A 20 -13.73 13.22 -1.39
CA MET A 20 -13.54 13.08 -2.85
C MET A 20 -12.48 14.05 -3.41
N THR A 21 -11.73 13.62 -4.43
CA THR A 21 -10.85 14.48 -5.23
C THR A 21 -11.68 15.22 -6.26
N VAL A 22 -11.12 16.28 -6.86
CA VAL A 22 -11.75 16.98 -7.98
C VAL A 22 -12.09 16.03 -9.14
N ARG A 23 -11.25 15.02 -9.40
CA ARG A 23 -11.48 14.05 -10.46
C ARG A 23 -12.68 13.15 -10.15
N GLU A 24 -12.74 12.59 -8.94
CA GLU A 24 -13.87 11.76 -8.51
C GLU A 24 -15.18 12.54 -8.52
N ALA A 25 -15.15 13.81 -8.08
CA ALA A 25 -16.31 14.69 -8.16
C ALA A 25 -16.73 14.97 -9.61
N ALA A 26 -15.76 15.12 -10.53
CA ALA A 26 -16.04 15.31 -11.95
C ALA A 26 -16.64 14.06 -12.59
N ASP A 27 -16.14 12.87 -12.23
CA ASP A 27 -16.65 11.59 -12.71
C ASP A 27 -18.07 11.33 -12.18
N ALA A 28 -18.32 11.60 -10.89
CA ALA A 28 -19.66 11.52 -10.29
C ALA A 28 -20.66 12.48 -10.94
N LEU A 29 -20.24 13.74 -11.17
CA LEU A 29 -21.04 14.72 -11.86
C LEU A 29 -21.33 14.31 -13.32
N ALA A 30 -20.35 13.73 -14.01
CA ALA A 30 -20.52 13.24 -15.37
C ALA A 30 -21.50 12.06 -15.43
N MET A 31 -21.48 11.16 -14.45
CA MET A 31 -22.46 10.08 -14.33
C MET A 31 -23.87 10.61 -14.08
N ALA A 32 -24.03 11.63 -13.23
CA ALA A 32 -25.33 12.21 -12.92
C ALA A 32 -25.95 13.02 -14.08
N LEU A 33 -25.11 13.72 -14.86
CA LEU A 33 -25.55 14.61 -15.94
C LEU A 33 -25.43 13.99 -17.34
N GLY A 34 -24.81 12.83 -17.47
CA GLY A 34 -24.52 12.20 -18.77
C GLY A 34 -23.56 13.03 -19.65
N THR A 35 -22.79 13.95 -19.07
CA THR A 35 -21.88 14.84 -19.80
C THR A 35 -20.61 15.11 -19.01
N SER A 36 -19.46 15.02 -19.67
CA SER A 36 -18.15 15.25 -19.05
C SER A 36 -17.84 16.74 -18.87
N PHE A 37 -17.18 17.09 -17.77
CA PHE A 37 -16.72 18.46 -17.50
C PHE A 37 -15.21 18.49 -17.25
N SER A 38 -14.58 19.64 -17.54
CA SER A 38 -13.15 19.81 -17.26
C SER A 38 -12.89 19.85 -15.75
N ILE A 39 -11.73 19.33 -15.33
CA ILE A 39 -11.28 19.38 -13.92
C ILE A 39 -11.23 20.81 -13.39
N ALA A 40 -10.85 21.79 -14.22
CA ALA A 40 -10.82 23.20 -13.84
C ALA A 40 -12.24 23.74 -13.57
N THR A 41 -13.21 23.39 -14.42
CA THR A 41 -14.62 23.78 -14.24
C THR A 41 -15.17 23.23 -12.93
N VAL A 42 -14.99 21.93 -12.68
CA VAL A 42 -15.50 21.27 -11.47
C VAL A 42 -14.81 21.83 -10.23
N ARG A 43 -13.49 22.08 -10.27
CA ARG A 43 -12.78 22.74 -9.16
C ARG A 43 -13.37 24.10 -8.83
N ASN A 44 -13.63 24.94 -9.83
CA ASN A 44 -14.21 26.27 -9.61
C ASN A 44 -15.63 26.16 -9.05
N ASP A 45 -16.45 25.24 -9.55
CA ASP A 45 -17.79 25.03 -9.01
C ASP A 45 -17.76 24.55 -7.56
N LEU A 46 -16.86 23.62 -7.20
CA LEU A 46 -16.66 23.17 -5.82
C LEU A 46 -16.29 24.35 -4.90
N LEU A 47 -15.38 25.22 -5.33
CA LEU A 47 -15.00 26.43 -4.58
C LEU A 47 -16.18 27.39 -4.42
N GLU A 48 -16.96 27.61 -5.47
CA GLU A 48 -18.12 28.51 -5.44
C GLU A 48 -19.26 27.99 -4.55
N ILE A 49 -19.41 26.67 -4.40
CA ILE A 49 -20.38 26.06 -3.46
C ILE A 49 -19.76 25.74 -2.09
N GLY A 50 -18.52 26.16 -1.83
CA GLY A 50 -17.85 26.01 -0.53
C GLY A 50 -17.39 24.60 -0.18
N LEU A 51 -17.32 23.68 -1.14
CA LEU A 51 -16.89 22.30 -0.93
C LEU A 51 -15.38 22.15 -1.18
N THR A 52 -14.68 21.50 -0.25
CA THR A 52 -13.23 21.32 -0.31
C THR A 52 -12.88 19.90 -0.77
N PRO A 53 -12.38 19.71 -2.00
CA PRO A 53 -11.94 18.41 -2.47
C PRO A 53 -10.63 18.00 -1.81
N ALA A 54 -10.45 16.69 -1.61
CA ALA A 54 -9.18 16.14 -1.17
C ALA A 54 -8.09 16.38 -2.23
N ASN A 55 -6.89 16.74 -1.76
CA ASN A 55 -5.72 16.79 -2.61
C ASN A 55 -5.31 15.34 -2.97
N GLY A 56 -5.46 14.96 -4.25
CA GLY A 56 -5.16 13.61 -4.70
C GLY A 56 -3.71 13.18 -4.46
N THR A 57 -2.77 14.13 -4.49
CA THR A 57 -1.36 13.89 -4.19
C THR A 57 -1.17 13.56 -2.72
N GLU A 58 -1.82 14.33 -1.84
CA GLU A 58 -1.76 14.10 -0.39
C GLU A 58 -2.46 12.80 -0.01
N ARG A 59 -3.62 12.49 -0.59
CA ARG A 59 -4.29 11.20 -0.33
C ARG A 59 -3.40 10.02 -0.73
N ARG A 60 -2.73 10.10 -1.88
CA ARG A 60 -1.77 9.05 -2.31
C ARG A 60 -0.57 8.96 -1.38
N ARG A 61 -0.08 10.09 -0.87
CA ARG A 61 1.01 10.14 0.10
C ARG A 61 0.63 9.46 1.40
N VAL A 62 -0.53 9.80 1.96
CA VAL A 62 -1.07 9.18 3.19
C VAL A 62 -1.26 7.68 3.00
N ALA A 63 -1.89 7.24 1.91
CA ALA A 63 -2.09 5.82 1.62
C ALA A 63 -0.76 5.07 1.45
N THR A 64 0.26 5.71 0.86
CA THR A 64 1.60 5.12 0.73
C THR A 64 2.30 5.01 2.08
N LYS A 65 2.21 6.04 2.91
CA LYS A 65 2.78 6.04 4.26
C LYS A 65 2.17 4.92 5.12
N SER A 66 0.84 4.86 5.19
CA SER A 66 0.13 3.83 5.94
C SER A 66 0.46 2.42 5.45
N ARG A 67 0.55 2.20 4.13
CA ARG A 67 0.98 0.90 3.58
C ARG A 67 2.41 0.55 4.00
N ARG A 68 3.34 1.51 3.96
CA ARG A 68 4.74 1.28 4.36
C ARG A 68 4.86 0.95 5.84
N GLU A 69 4.10 1.63 6.70
CA GLU A 69 4.05 1.33 8.14
C GLU A 69 3.57 -0.11 8.40
N GLU A 70 2.56 -0.57 7.65
CA GLU A 70 2.09 -1.96 7.78
C GLU A 70 3.09 -2.97 7.21
N VAL A 71 3.73 -2.67 6.07
CA VAL A 71 4.83 -3.48 5.51
C VAL A 71 5.97 -3.60 6.53
N MET A 72 6.38 -2.50 7.14
CA MET A 72 7.42 -2.48 8.16
C MET A 72 7.06 -3.37 9.35
N THR A 73 5.86 -3.19 9.90
CA THR A 73 5.37 -3.97 11.06
C THR A 73 5.40 -5.47 10.78
N ARG A 74 4.90 -5.89 9.61
CA ARG A 74 4.85 -7.31 9.23
C ARG A 74 6.22 -7.88 8.89
N MET A 75 7.10 -7.08 8.28
CA MET A 75 8.48 -7.47 8.02
C MET A 75 9.26 -7.69 9.33
N LEU A 76 9.04 -6.82 10.33
CA LEU A 76 9.61 -6.98 11.68
C LEU A 76 9.06 -8.23 12.38
N ALA A 77 7.80 -8.61 12.10
CA ALA A 77 7.23 -9.88 12.55
C ALA A 77 7.75 -11.12 11.79
N GLY A 78 8.67 -10.95 10.83
CA GLY A 78 9.28 -12.04 10.05
C GLY A 78 8.43 -12.54 8.88
N GLU A 79 7.35 -11.86 8.51
CA GLU A 79 6.51 -12.26 7.39
C GLU A 79 7.26 -12.18 6.06
N SER A 80 6.88 -13.04 5.10
CA SER A 80 7.46 -12.98 3.75
C SER A 80 6.80 -11.86 2.92
N PRO A 81 7.54 -11.23 1.98
CA PRO A 81 6.95 -10.21 1.09
C PRO A 81 5.73 -10.70 0.31
N ARG A 82 5.66 -12.00 0.01
CA ARG A 82 4.51 -12.62 -0.66
C ARG A 82 3.29 -12.70 0.24
N ALA A 83 3.47 -13.06 1.52
CA ALA A 83 2.39 -13.10 2.50
C ALA A 83 1.82 -11.70 2.76
N ILE A 84 2.71 -10.71 2.93
CA ILE A 84 2.35 -9.30 3.09
C ILE A 84 1.54 -8.81 1.89
N ALA A 85 1.99 -9.11 0.67
CA ALA A 85 1.28 -8.73 -0.55
C ALA A 85 -0.14 -9.31 -0.64
N GLN A 86 -0.32 -10.57 -0.20
CA GLN A 86 -1.64 -11.22 -0.16
C GLN A 86 -2.58 -10.55 0.84
N GLN A 87 -2.10 -10.26 2.06
CA GLN A 87 -2.90 -9.63 3.12
C GLN A 87 -3.27 -8.18 2.78
N LEU A 88 -2.32 -7.43 2.19
CA LEU A 88 -2.53 -6.04 1.79
C LEU A 88 -3.28 -5.91 0.45
N HIS A 89 -3.58 -7.01 -0.22
CA HIS A 89 -4.18 -7.04 -1.56
C HIS A 89 -3.43 -6.16 -2.58
N VAL A 90 -2.09 -6.20 -2.56
CA VAL A 90 -1.22 -5.46 -3.49
C VAL A 90 -0.27 -6.39 -4.23
N ALA A 91 0.32 -5.90 -5.32
CA ALA A 91 1.35 -6.65 -6.04
C ALA A 91 2.61 -6.87 -5.18
N VAL A 92 3.21 -8.06 -5.30
CA VAL A 92 4.45 -8.42 -4.58
C VAL A 92 5.58 -7.42 -4.87
N ASP A 93 5.72 -6.99 -6.13
CA ASP A 93 6.77 -6.03 -6.49
C ASP A 93 6.56 -4.66 -5.84
N ARG A 94 5.31 -4.30 -5.54
CA ARG A 94 5.02 -3.07 -4.79
C ARG A 94 5.52 -3.17 -3.35
N VAL A 95 5.31 -4.32 -2.70
CA VAL A 95 5.83 -4.60 -1.36
C VAL A 95 7.37 -4.58 -1.37
N LYS A 96 8.01 -5.19 -2.38
CA LYS A 96 9.48 -5.15 -2.51
C LYS A 96 10.00 -3.72 -2.64
N SER A 97 9.37 -2.89 -3.46
CA SER A 97 9.75 -1.48 -3.60
C SER A 97 9.56 -0.70 -2.28
N ASP A 98 8.49 -0.98 -1.53
CA ASP A 98 8.27 -0.38 -0.22
C ASP A 98 9.34 -0.82 0.79
N ILE A 99 9.72 -2.10 0.80
CA ILE A 99 10.82 -2.61 1.63
C ILE A 99 12.15 -1.93 1.27
N GLN A 100 12.47 -1.81 -0.03
CA GLN A 100 13.70 -1.13 -0.48
C GLN A 100 13.73 0.33 -0.04
N ALA A 101 12.59 1.02 -0.13
CA ALA A 101 12.49 2.40 0.35
C ALA A 101 12.69 2.50 1.86
N LEU A 102 12.05 1.64 2.65
CA LEU A 102 12.22 1.60 4.11
C LEU A 102 13.66 1.32 4.53
N VAL A 103 14.39 0.46 3.82
CA VAL A 103 15.81 0.21 4.06
C VAL A 103 16.65 1.45 3.71
N ALA A 104 16.39 2.06 2.56
CA ALA A 104 17.10 3.27 2.13
C ALA A 104 16.85 4.46 3.08
N GLU A 105 15.65 4.52 3.67
CA GLU A 105 15.23 5.51 4.66
C GLU A 105 15.74 5.17 6.09
N GLY A 106 16.37 4.00 6.28
CA GLY A 106 16.88 3.54 7.57
C GLY A 106 15.81 3.06 8.56
N GLU A 107 14.56 2.93 8.11
CA GLU A 107 13.42 2.47 8.92
C GLU A 107 13.38 0.93 9.06
N LEU A 108 14.05 0.20 8.16
CA LEU A 108 14.25 -1.25 8.24
C LEU A 108 15.74 -1.61 8.19
N PRO A 109 16.26 -2.41 9.15
CA PRO A 109 17.63 -2.91 9.10
C PRO A 109 17.82 -3.88 7.93
N ALA A 110 18.85 -3.66 7.11
CA ALA A 110 19.14 -4.51 5.95
C ALA A 110 19.50 -5.95 6.36
N GLU A 111 20.19 -6.09 7.50
CA GLU A 111 20.61 -7.36 8.08
C GLU A 111 19.41 -8.23 8.45
N MET A 112 18.31 -7.60 8.87
CA MET A 112 17.07 -8.33 9.21
C MET A 112 16.45 -8.98 7.99
N ILE A 113 16.48 -8.30 6.83
CA ILE A 113 15.97 -8.86 5.57
C ILE A 113 16.82 -10.05 5.13
N ALA A 114 18.14 -9.90 5.19
CA ALA A 114 19.08 -10.98 4.87
C ALA A 114 18.89 -12.19 5.81
N ARG A 115 18.69 -11.95 7.11
CA ARG A 115 18.42 -12.98 8.11
C ARG A 115 17.08 -13.68 7.88
N ALA A 116 16.01 -12.93 7.64
CA ALA A 116 14.69 -13.50 7.35
C ALA A 116 14.70 -14.32 6.05
N PHE A 117 15.48 -13.89 5.05
CA PHE A 117 15.72 -14.68 3.84
C PHE A 117 16.46 -15.97 4.15
N ALA A 118 17.57 -15.91 4.90
CA ALA A 118 18.35 -17.07 5.30
C ALA A 118 17.50 -18.06 6.12
N MET A 119 16.70 -17.58 7.07
CA MET A 119 15.81 -18.43 7.87
C MET A 119 14.79 -19.16 7.01
N ARG A 120 14.18 -18.50 6.01
CA ARG A 120 13.26 -19.17 5.08
C ARG A 120 13.93 -20.28 4.26
N GLN A 121 15.20 -20.08 3.85
CA GLN A 121 15.96 -21.13 3.17
C GLN A 121 16.23 -22.30 4.11
N ILE A 122 16.59 -22.02 5.37
CA ILE A 122 16.78 -23.03 6.41
C ILE A 122 15.46 -23.79 6.66
N ASP A 123 14.35 -23.10 6.89
CA ASP A 123 13.05 -23.76 7.11
C ASP A 123 12.61 -24.60 5.89
N ALA A 124 12.95 -24.19 4.66
CA ALA A 124 12.70 -25.00 3.47
C ALA A 124 13.49 -26.32 3.45
N LEU A 125 14.65 -26.38 4.10
CA LEU A 125 15.43 -27.62 4.25
C LEU A 125 14.80 -28.59 5.25
N ALA A 126 13.92 -28.13 6.14
CA ALA A 126 13.25 -28.97 7.13
C ALA A 126 12.54 -30.19 6.50
N ARG A 127 12.01 -30.02 5.27
CA ARG A 127 11.34 -31.09 4.52
C ARG A 127 12.23 -32.29 4.18
N TYR A 128 13.55 -32.14 4.23
CA TYR A 128 14.52 -33.19 3.95
C TYR A 128 15.08 -33.84 5.22
N MET A 129 14.72 -33.37 6.42
CA MET A 129 15.34 -33.84 7.66
C MET A 129 15.27 -35.35 7.86
N SER A 130 14.17 -35.98 7.45
CA SER A 130 13.96 -37.42 7.61
C SER A 130 14.91 -38.30 6.79
N VAL A 131 15.59 -37.75 5.78
CA VAL A 131 16.54 -38.49 4.92
C VAL A 131 17.99 -38.08 5.14
N LEU A 132 18.25 -37.13 6.04
CA LEU A 132 19.60 -36.68 6.38
C LEU A 132 20.25 -37.63 7.40
N SER A 133 21.59 -37.74 7.33
CA SER A 133 22.36 -38.41 8.38
C SER A 133 22.27 -37.65 9.71
N PRO A 134 22.53 -38.30 10.86
CA PRO A 134 22.52 -37.64 12.17
C PRO A 134 23.43 -36.40 12.24
N ASP A 135 24.62 -36.47 11.63
CA ASP A 135 25.56 -35.33 11.59
C ASP A 135 25.01 -34.16 10.77
N ALA A 136 24.33 -34.44 9.66
CA ALA A 136 23.70 -33.43 8.84
C ALA A 136 22.47 -32.80 9.53
N GLN A 137 21.70 -33.58 10.29
CA GLN A 137 20.62 -33.07 11.14
C GLN A 137 21.16 -32.14 12.25
N ALA A 138 22.27 -32.52 12.90
CA ALA A 138 22.91 -31.68 13.91
C ALA A 138 23.48 -30.37 13.31
N ALA A 139 24.04 -30.42 12.11
CA ALA A 139 24.51 -29.24 11.39
C ALA A 139 23.35 -28.30 11.01
N TYR A 140 22.21 -28.85 10.58
CA TYR A 140 20.98 -28.10 10.32
C TYR A 140 20.52 -27.33 11.56
N GLU A 141 20.39 -27.99 12.71
CA GLU A 141 19.93 -27.34 13.95
C GLU A 141 20.90 -26.23 14.40
N LYS A 142 22.22 -26.48 14.31
CA LYS A 142 23.22 -25.43 14.62
C LYS A 142 23.08 -24.21 13.71
N LEU A 143 22.90 -24.42 12.40
CA LEU A 143 22.71 -23.34 11.44
C LEU A 143 21.41 -22.58 11.74
N ARG A 144 20.32 -23.30 12.04
CA ARG A 144 19.03 -22.71 12.41
C ARG A 144 19.14 -21.84 13.66
N MET A 145 19.80 -22.33 14.70
CA MET A 145 20.03 -21.56 15.93
C MET A 145 20.89 -20.32 15.70
N ALA A 146 21.93 -20.41 14.86
CA ALA A 146 22.81 -19.29 14.56
C ALA A 146 22.10 -18.14 13.84
N VAL A 147 21.07 -18.45 13.03
CA VAL A 147 20.31 -17.46 12.26
C VAL A 147 19.05 -16.98 13.01
N SER A 148 18.57 -17.74 14.01
CA SER A 148 17.42 -17.37 14.84
C SER A 148 17.67 -16.08 15.63
N ILE A 149 16.58 -15.35 15.94
CA ILE A 149 16.62 -14.04 16.61
C ILE A 149 17.11 -14.20 18.05
N ARG A 150 18.08 -13.36 18.45
CA ARG A 150 18.21 -12.86 19.82
C ARG A 150 17.66 -11.44 19.82
#